data_AF-A0A537NYM4-F1
#
_entry.id   AF-A0A537NYM4-F1
#
_cell.length_a   1.000
_cell.length_b   1.000
_cell.length_c   1.000
_cell.angle_alpha   90.00
_cell.angle_beta   90.00
_cell.angle_gamma   90.00
#
_symmetry.space_group_name_H-M   'P 1'
#
loop_
_entity.id
_entity.type
_entity.pdbx_description
1 polymer ?
#
loop_
_entity_poly.entity_id
_entity_poly.type
_entity_poly.pdbx_seq_one_letter_code
_entity_poly.pdbx_strand_id
1 'polypeptide(L)'
;MTVSGRSTQSKSSAARTLGRTAATLMTAGMIIGTGIFGALGATAEHAGAALLLAMIPGGLVCLATGISGAQLGVNFPRHGGAFIWARAFHLDTVAFLAGCCYVGQGIVGTSVVSLGFAHYS
;
A
#
# COMPACT_ATOMS: atom_id res chain seq x y z
N MET A 1 25.74 27.66 -27.27
CA MET A 1 26.33 26.36 -26.89
C MET A 1 25.32 25.60 -26.05
N THR A 2 24.82 24.51 -26.62
CA THR A 2 23.76 23.63 -26.13
C THR A 2 24.28 22.64 -25.10
N VAL A 3 23.64 22.53 -23.94
CA VAL A 3 23.68 21.30 -23.12
C VAL A 3 22.27 20.76 -22.99
N SER A 4 21.92 19.92 -23.95
CA SER A 4 20.81 18.97 -23.88
C SER A 4 21.22 17.83 -22.95
N GLY A 5 20.76 17.89 -21.70
CA GLY A 5 20.94 16.83 -20.71
C GLY A 5 19.82 15.79 -20.84
N ARG A 6 20.14 14.68 -21.49
CA ARG A 6 19.29 13.51 -21.75
C ARG A 6 18.45 13.09 -20.54
N SER A 7 17.14 13.01 -20.78
CA SER A 7 16.18 12.22 -20.01
C SER A 7 16.61 10.74 -20.02
N THR A 8 17.16 10.26 -18.92
CA THR A 8 17.24 8.82 -18.63
C THR A 8 15.86 8.29 -18.28
N GLN A 9 14.93 8.37 -19.24
CA GLN A 9 13.67 7.64 -19.16
C GLN A 9 13.97 6.22 -19.64
N SER A 10 14.39 5.36 -18.70
CA SER A 10 14.42 3.91 -18.92
C SER A 10 12.99 3.46 -19.18
N LYS A 11 12.61 3.46 -20.44
CA LYS A 11 11.33 2.96 -20.95
C LYS A 11 11.48 1.44 -21.06
N SER A 12 11.71 0.75 -19.94
CA SER A 12 11.47 -0.68 -19.90
C SER A 12 9.97 -0.85 -20.06
N SER A 13 9.53 -1.08 -21.31
CA SER A 13 8.17 -1.44 -21.64
C SER A 13 7.92 -2.82 -21.04
N ALA A 14 7.65 -2.85 -19.73
CA ALA A 14 7.14 -4.04 -19.07
C ALA A 14 5.91 -4.47 -19.85
N ALA A 15 5.92 -5.68 -20.40
CA ALA A 15 4.78 -6.22 -21.10
C ALA A 15 3.58 -6.06 -20.17
N ARG A 16 2.53 -5.35 -20.60
CA ARG A 16 1.28 -5.22 -19.84
C ARG A 16 0.53 -6.56 -19.90
N THR A 17 1.09 -7.58 -19.26
CA THR A 17 0.58 -8.95 -19.21
C THR A 17 -0.18 -9.22 -17.92
N LEU A 18 -0.22 -8.28 -16.98
CA LEU A 18 -1.02 -8.42 -15.77
C LEU A 18 -2.50 -8.28 -16.13
N GLY A 19 -3.19 -9.42 -16.25
CA GLY A 19 -4.64 -9.48 -16.40
C GLY A 19 -5.36 -8.95 -15.15
N ARG A 20 -6.62 -8.55 -15.30
CA ARG A 20 -7.45 -8.02 -14.21
C ARG A 20 -7.50 -8.97 -13.01
N THR A 21 -7.60 -10.27 -13.29
CA THR A 21 -7.64 -11.33 -12.28
C THR A 21 -6.32 -11.46 -11.51
N ALA A 22 -5.18 -11.42 -12.22
CA ALA A 22 -3.86 -11.47 -11.58
C ALA A 22 -3.63 -10.23 -10.69
N ALA A 23 -4.05 -9.04 -11.15
CA ALA A 23 -3.94 -7.81 -10.35
C ALA A 23 -4.80 -7.86 -9.08
N THR A 24 -6.05 -8.34 -9.17
CA THR A 24 -6.92 -8.47 -7.98
C THR A 24 -6.40 -9.51 -6.99
N LEU A 25 -5.91 -10.65 -7.48
CA LEU A 25 -5.35 -11.71 -6.64
C LEU A 25 -4.06 -11.24 -5.95
N MET A 26 -3.21 -10.49 -6.66
CA MET A 26 -2.01 -9.90 -6.07
C MET A 26 -2.35 -8.95 -4.92
N THR A 27 -3.34 -8.07 -5.12
CA THR A 27 -3.79 -7.16 -4.06
C THR A 27 -4.39 -7.93 -2.89
N ALA A 28 -5.21 -8.95 -3.14
CA ALA A 28 -5.77 -9.78 -2.08
C ALA A 28 -4.65 -10.48 -1.27
N GLY A 29 -3.65 -11.03 -1.94
CA GLY A 29 -2.47 -11.64 -1.30
C GLY A 29 -1.61 -10.65 -0.51
N MET A 30 -1.55 -9.39 -0.92
CA MET A 30 -0.85 -8.34 -0.16
C MET A 30 -1.60 -7.91 1.11
N ILE A 31 -2.93 -8.03 1.14
CA ILE A 31 -3.76 -7.67 2.31
C ILE A 31 -3.78 -8.80 3.35
N ILE A 32 -3.83 -10.06 2.89
CA ILE A 32 -3.85 -11.22 3.77
C ILE A 32 -2.42 -11.46 4.30
N GLY A 33 -2.18 -11.19 5.58
CA GLY A 33 -0.85 -11.31 6.18
C GLY A 33 -0.88 -11.63 7.67
N THR A 34 0.24 -11.35 8.36
CA THR A 34 0.44 -11.70 9.78
C THR A 34 -0.59 -11.08 10.73
N GLY A 35 -1.31 -10.03 10.33
CA GLY A 35 -2.36 -9.41 11.16
C GLY A 35 -3.51 -10.36 11.49
N ILE A 36 -4.02 -11.12 10.51
CA ILE A 36 -5.16 -12.03 10.77
C ILE A 36 -4.74 -13.30 11.52
N PHE A 37 -3.52 -13.78 11.31
CA PHE A 37 -3.03 -15.01 11.93
C PHE A 37 -2.41 -14.79 13.32
N GLY A 38 -1.73 -13.66 13.53
CA GLY A 38 -1.00 -13.35 14.75
C GLY A 38 -1.77 -12.44 15.72
N ALA A 39 -2.36 -11.35 15.23
CA ALA A 39 -2.97 -10.34 16.11
C ALA A 39 -4.44 -10.66 16.46
N LEU A 40 -5.15 -11.38 15.58
CA LEU A 40 -6.59 -11.61 15.74
C LEU A 40 -6.92 -12.48 16.96
N GLY A 41 -6.07 -13.47 17.28
CA GLY A 41 -6.27 -14.34 18.45
C GLY A 41 -6.19 -13.56 19.77
N ALA A 42 -5.07 -12.85 19.98
CA ALA A 42 -4.88 -12.03 21.18
C ALA A 42 -5.94 -10.92 21.33
N THR A 43 -6.36 -10.31 20.21
CA THR A 43 -7.44 -9.31 20.25
C THR A 43 -8.82 -9.92 20.49
N ALA A 44 -9.09 -11.12 19.99
CA ALA A 44 -10.34 -11.84 20.27
C ALA A 44 -10.45 -12.28 21.73
N GLU A 45 -9.34 -12.67 22.37
CA GLU A 45 -9.34 -12.99 23.81
C GLU A 45 -9.70 -11.78 24.68
N HIS A 46 -9.25 -10.58 24.31
CA HIS A 46 -9.52 -9.35 25.07
C HIS A 46 -10.86 -8.70 24.72
N ALA A 47 -11.26 -8.68 23.45
CA ALA A 47 -12.45 -7.97 22.96
C ALA A 47 -13.67 -8.87 22.75
N GLY A 48 -13.49 -10.20 22.65
CA GLY A 48 -14.58 -11.15 22.41
C GLY A 48 -15.45 -10.77 21.19
N ALA A 49 -16.77 -10.79 21.38
CA ALA A 49 -17.74 -10.44 20.33
C ALA A 49 -17.66 -8.96 19.87
N ALA A 50 -17.08 -8.06 20.68
CA ALA A 50 -16.92 -6.66 20.30
C ALA A 50 -15.89 -6.46 19.18
N LEU A 51 -15.00 -7.44 18.93
CA LEU A 51 -14.04 -7.39 17.83
C LEU A 51 -14.74 -7.26 16.47
N LEU A 52 -15.82 -8.02 16.26
CA LEU A 52 -16.60 -7.98 15.02
C LEU A 52 -17.29 -6.63 14.83
N LEU A 53 -17.80 -6.04 15.92
CA LEU A 53 -18.39 -4.71 15.89
C LEU A 53 -17.35 -3.63 15.56
N ALA A 54 -16.13 -3.74 16.08
CA ALA A 54 -15.02 -2.84 15.77
C ALA A 54 -14.49 -2.99 14.33
N MET A 55 -14.63 -4.18 13.73
CA MET A 55 -14.25 -4.43 12.34
C MET A 55 -15.15 -3.71 11.32
N ILE A 56 -16.41 -3.44 11.66
CA ILE A 56 -17.35 -2.75 10.76
C ILE A 56 -16.85 -1.34 10.38
N PRO A 57 -16.58 -0.42 11.33
CA PRO A 57 -16.08 0.91 10.99
C PRO A 57 -14.67 0.85 10.37
N GLY A 58 -13.81 -0.07 10.81
CA GLY A 58 -12.48 -0.24 10.21
C GLY A 58 -12.54 -0.67 8.74
N GLY A 59 -13.45 -1.59 8.42
CA GLY A 59 -13.73 -2.03 7.05
C GLY A 59 -14.30 -0.90 6.20
N LEU A 60 -15.19 -0.07 6.75
CA LEU A 60 -15.75 1.07 6.03
C LEU A 60 -14.68 2.11 5.65
N VAL A 61 -13.78 2.42 6.59
CA VAL A 61 -12.64 3.31 6.33
C VAL A 61 -11.73 2.73 5.25
N CYS A 62 -11.41 1.43 5.34
CA CYS A 62 -10.58 0.75 4.35
C CYS A 62 -11.21 0.75 2.94
N LEU A 63 -12.52 0.52 2.85
CA LEU A 63 -13.27 0.60 1.59
C LEU A 63 -13.23 2.01 0.99
N ALA A 64 -13.45 3.04 1.80
CA ALA A 64 -13.38 4.42 1.36
C ALA A 64 -11.97 4.78 0.84
N THR A 65 -10.92 4.36 1.56
CA THR A 65 -9.53 4.52 1.12
C THR A 65 -9.25 3.78 -0.19
N GLY A 66 -9.72 2.54 -0.33
CA GLY A 66 -9.54 1.73 -1.55
C GLY A 66 -10.20 2.36 -2.78
N ILE A 67 -11.44 2.85 -2.63
CA ILE A 67 -12.18 3.52 -3.72
C ILE A 67 -11.47 4.82 -4.12
N SER A 68 -11.05 5.64 -3.15
CA SER A 68 -10.29 6.88 -3.41
C SER A 68 -8.98 6.61 -4.16
N GLY A 69 -8.23 5.57 -3.75
CA GLY A 69 -7.01 5.14 -4.43
C GLY A 69 -7.27 4.62 -5.85
N ALA A 70 -8.36 3.89 -6.07
CA ALA A 70 -8.75 3.41 -7.39
C ALA A 70 -9.10 4.57 -8.34
N GLN A 71 -9.82 5.58 -7.85
CA GLN A 71 -10.15 6.79 -8.63
C GLN A 71 -8.90 7.55 -9.05
N LEU A 72 -7.95 7.76 -8.13
CA LEU A 72 -6.67 8.40 -8.46
C LEU A 72 -5.84 7.56 -9.43
N GLY A 73 -5.84 6.24 -9.28
CA GLY A 73 -5.12 5.32 -10.18
C GLY A 73 -5.62 5.35 -11.62
N VAL A 74 -6.93 5.52 -11.82
CA VAL A 74 -7.52 5.68 -13.17
C VAL A 74 -7.21 7.07 -13.75
N ASN A 75 -7.28 8.13 -12.93
CA ASN A 75 -7.04 9.50 -13.39
C ASN A 75 -5.57 9.79 -13.69
N PHE A 76 -4.65 9.16 -12.96
CA PHE A 76 -3.20 9.33 -13.11
C PHE A 76 -2.50 8.00 -13.43
N PRO A 77 -2.54 7.52 -14.68
CA PRO A 77 -1.90 6.26 -15.10
C PRO A 77 -0.39 6.42 -15.29
N ARG A 78 0.31 6.96 -14.28
CA ARG A 78 1.77 7.02 -14.22
C ARG A 78 2.27 6.08 -13.14
N HIS A 79 3.31 5.32 -13.46
CA HIS A 79 3.99 4.46 -12.50
C HIS A 79 4.65 5.32 -11.40
N GLY A 80 4.37 5.01 -10.13
CA GLY A 80 5.02 5.66 -8.99
C GLY A 80 4.12 5.94 -7.76
N GLY A 81 2.85 5.52 -7.77
CA GLY A 81 1.99 5.51 -6.59
C GLY A 81 1.69 6.90 -6.01
N ALA A 82 1.43 6.96 -4.70
CA ALA A 82 1.01 8.17 -4.00
C ALA A 82 2.03 9.33 -4.11
N PHE A 83 3.32 9.03 -4.28
CA PHE A 83 4.37 10.04 -4.50
C PHE A 83 4.14 10.84 -5.80
N ILE A 84 3.81 10.14 -6.90
CA ILE A 84 3.53 10.78 -8.18
C ILE A 84 2.19 11.52 -8.14
N TRP A 85 1.21 11.02 -7.37
CA TRP A 85 -0.05 11.72 -7.16
C TRP A 85 0.15 13.06 -6.41
N ALA A 86 0.89 13.06 -5.29
CA ALA A 86 1.18 14.27 -4.53
C ALA A 86 1.99 15.30 -5.35
N ARG A 87 2.92 14.81 -6.17
CA ARG A 87 3.70 15.66 -7.07
C ARG A 87 2.87 16.23 -8.24
N ALA A 88 1.83 15.52 -8.67
CA ALA A 88 0.88 16.01 -9.68
C ALA A 88 0.00 17.18 -9.16
N PHE A 89 -0.20 17.27 -7.84
CA PHE A 89 -0.90 18.39 -7.19
C PHE A 89 0.02 19.56 -6.79
N HIS A 90 1.26 19.62 -7.31
CA HIS A 90 2.25 20.67 -7.02
C HIS A 90 2.67 20.80 -5.53
N LEU A 91 2.51 19.73 -4.74
CA LEU A 91 2.90 19.71 -3.33
C LEU A 91 4.21 18.94 -3.13
N ASP A 92 5.35 19.51 -3.54
CA ASP A 92 6.67 18.84 -3.45
C ASP A 92 7.04 18.46 -2.00
N THR A 93 6.71 19.29 -0.99
CA THR A 93 6.98 18.97 0.42
C THR A 93 6.14 17.78 0.92
N VAL A 94 4.87 17.72 0.52
CA VAL A 94 3.96 16.61 0.90
C VAL A 94 4.35 15.33 0.17
N ALA A 95 4.81 15.44 -1.08
CA ALA A 95 5.34 14.30 -1.83
C ALA A 95 6.60 13.72 -1.15
N PHE A 96 7.53 14.57 -0.69
CA PHE A 96 8.70 14.12 0.06
C PHE A 96 8.30 13.42 1.37
N LEU A 97 7.43 14.05 2.15
CA LEU A 97 6.95 13.48 3.41
C LEU A 97 6.22 12.14 3.20
N ALA A 98 5.36 12.03 2.18
CA ALA A 98 4.70 10.79 1.82
C ALA A 98 5.70 9.68 1.44
N GLY A 99 6.79 10.04 0.74
CA GLY A 99 7.90 9.12 0.45
C GLY A 99 8.59 8.64 1.73
N CYS A 100 8.92 9.54 2.65
CA CYS A 100 9.50 9.18 3.94
C CYS A 100 8.59 8.25 4.76
N CYS A 101 7.29 8.56 4.83
CA CYS A 101 6.30 7.71 5.49
C CYS A 101 6.20 6.32 4.85
N TYR A 102 6.26 6.24 3.51
CA TYR A 102 6.21 4.96 2.81
C TYR A 102 7.41 4.07 3.13
N VAL A 103 8.62 4.64 3.18
CA VAL A 103 9.82 3.91 3.60
C VAL A 103 9.71 3.47 5.06
N GLY A 104 9.26 4.35 5.95
CA GLY A 104 9.02 4.02 7.36
C GLY A 104 8.02 2.89 7.53
N GLN A 105 6.91 2.92 6.81
CA GLN A 105 5.90 1.86 6.80
C GLN A 105 6.49 0.53 6.33
N GLY A 106 7.33 0.52 5.30
CA GLY A 106 7.99 -0.68 4.82
C GLY A 106 8.88 -1.34 5.88
N ILE A 107 9.69 -0.54 6.58
CA ILE A 107 10.58 -1.01 7.65
C ILE A 107 9.77 -1.58 8.83
N VAL A 108 8.73 -0.88 9.26
CA VAL A 108 7.86 -1.35 10.34
C VAL A 108 7.13 -2.63 9.90
N GLY A 109 6.66 -2.69 8.66
CA GLY A 109 5.97 -3.86 8.10
C GLY A 109 6.84 -5.12 8.11
N THR A 110 8.06 -5.05 7.59
CA THR A 110 8.99 -6.21 7.59
C THR A 110 9.39 -6.62 9.00
N SER A 111 9.54 -5.65 9.91
CA SER A 111 9.84 -5.92 11.33
C SER A 111 8.70 -6.70 12.01
N VAL A 112 7.44 -6.31 11.80
CA VAL A 112 6.26 -7.00 12.35
C VAL A 112 6.14 -8.41 11.78
N VAL A 113 6.39 -8.60 10.49
CA VAL A 113 6.39 -9.93 9.87
C VAL A 113 7.46 -10.82 10.49
N SER A 114 8.68 -10.31 10.71
CA SER A 114 9.76 -11.05 11.38
C SER A 114 9.41 -11.41 12.83
N LEU A 115 8.82 -10.50 13.59
CA LEU A 115 8.34 -10.76 14.95
C LEU A 115 7.24 -11.83 14.96
N GLY A 116 6.35 -11.79 13.98
CA GLY A 116 5.33 -12.82 13.78
C GLY A 116 5.95 -14.21 13.64
N PHE A 117 6.96 -14.36 12.76
CA PHE A 117 7.66 -15.64 12.60
C PHE A 117 8.41 -16.08 13.87
N ALA A 118 9.04 -15.16 14.60
CA ALA A 118 9.73 -15.46 15.86
C ALA A 118 8.76 -15.92 16.97
N HIS A 119 7.51 -15.45 16.97
CA HIS A 119 6.49 -15.91 17.92
C HIS A 119 5.96 -17.32 17.60
N TYR A 120 6.12 -17.80 16.37
CA TYR A 120 5.73 -19.15 15.95
C TYR A 120 6.83 -20.20 16.12
N SER A 121 8.07 -19.80 16.47
CA SER A 121 9.19 -20.71 16.81
C SER A 121 9.30 -20.95 18.31
#